data_AF-A0A970E778-F1
#
_entry.id   AF-A0A970E778-F1
#
_cell.length_a   1.000
_cell.length_b   1.000
_cell.length_c   1.000
_cell.angle_alpha   90.00
_cell.angle_beta   90.00
_cell.angle_gamma   90.00
#
_symmetry.space_group_name_H-M   'P 1'
#
loop_
_entity.id
_entity.type
_entity.pdbx_description
1 polymer ?
#
loop_
_entity_poly.entity_id
_entity_poly.type
_entity_poly.pdbx_seq_one_letter_code
_entity_poly.pdbx_strand_id
1 'polypeptide(L)'
;MSWTMNYMALIKTKDNKFNIYYEKSALYCKMIDVHGNIRETMLINGVYQNFLFTKSHDDNISLLCQSKNGDYMLLTYDCEGWHIEELSLRKDFGTIIPIGIFAFTNGIYIVFAKKLLIESYYDLFLLIKKDNEWKKSFICEIYSKTFEYSQILKMSDYNRLHLICALSDGNTLSLKYSLYDASALKWSITPIVNLNNDDIFIKTSIDNNNLNLFCYGYTDDTLNVFYFSKHLNSTDSFSLIDIIKLTPAHRDIDITLNMMSKGVLKISYIHNNYYYDYDYSLYEKKWNSSRKISLHQLPPLFYIKIIENNNGDISESEKICSLSNDLELILPYEETKTNENIFDGNSHRIDNSTIILDLINVMSEKLEELNHKLDHLEERKILSSYVEPDNFKDYNSYKTLHPTMKQSNFREKFMKSKPTTLKLESSTLLSGTNEKIEFLTSKEIENINNSKDNTSDKKLNKKEAFPEEGLSKTSSFIKSFTNWFRD
;
A
#
# COMPACT_ATOMS: atom_id res chain seq x y z
N MET A 1 -0.74 1.87 27.19
CA MET A 1 -1.17 0.71 26.38
C MET A 1 -1.05 1.11 24.92
N SER A 2 -0.04 0.60 24.20
CA SER A 2 0.09 0.83 22.76
C SER A 2 -0.90 -0.08 22.05
N TRP A 3 -1.90 0.50 21.40
CA TRP A 3 -2.73 -0.23 20.45
C TRP A 3 -1.83 -0.61 19.29
N THR A 4 -1.39 -1.86 19.23
CA THR A 4 -0.87 -2.45 17.99
C THR A 4 -1.99 -2.34 16.95
N MET A 5 -1.77 -1.53 15.91
CA MET A 5 -2.73 -1.27 14.86
C MET A 5 -3.17 -2.59 14.20
N ASN A 6 -4.48 -2.89 14.23
CA ASN A 6 -5.03 -4.11 13.66
C ASN A 6 -5.38 -3.87 12.19
N TYR A 7 -4.43 -4.17 11.30
CA TYR A 7 -4.63 -4.19 9.85
C TYR A 7 -5.48 -5.40 9.45
N MET A 8 -6.48 -5.20 8.58
CA MET A 8 -7.37 -6.24 8.08
C MET A 8 -7.48 -6.16 6.55
N ALA A 9 -7.70 -7.31 5.93
CA ALA A 9 -7.97 -7.42 4.50
C ALA A 9 -9.40 -7.93 4.29
N LEU A 10 -10.25 -7.12 3.67
CA LEU A 10 -11.59 -7.52 3.24
C LEU A 10 -11.55 -7.83 1.74
N ILE A 11 -11.74 -9.10 1.37
CA ILE A 11 -11.74 -9.54 -0.03
C ILE A 11 -13.15 -10.00 -0.38
N LYS A 12 -13.74 -9.37 -1.39
CA LYS A 12 -15.06 -9.75 -1.92
C LYS A 12 -14.88 -10.49 -3.24
N THR A 13 -15.36 -11.72 -3.29
CA THR A 13 -15.53 -12.49 -4.53
C THR A 13 -16.97 -12.38 -5.01
N LYS A 14 -17.31 -13.01 -6.14
CA LYS A 14 -18.70 -13.08 -6.62
C LYS A 14 -19.64 -13.73 -5.60
N ASP A 15 -19.16 -14.77 -4.94
CA ASP A 15 -20.00 -15.62 -4.08
C ASP A 15 -19.74 -15.40 -2.59
N ASN A 16 -18.54 -14.99 -2.19
CA ASN A 16 -18.10 -15.03 -0.79
C ASN A 16 -17.44 -13.71 -0.36
N LYS A 17 -17.45 -13.46 0.96
CA LYS A 17 -16.68 -12.39 1.61
C LYS A 17 -15.66 -13.00 2.55
N PHE A 18 -14.44 -12.48 2.51
CA PHE A 18 -13.32 -12.94 3.33
C PHE A 18 -12.76 -11.78 4.12
N ASN A 19 -12.62 -11.96 5.43
CA ASN A 19 -11.84 -11.08 6.29
C ASN A 19 -10.61 -11.82 6.79
N ILE A 20 -9.43 -11.35 6.38
CA ILE A 20 -8.15 -11.89 6.81
C ILE A 20 -7.53 -10.92 7.80
N TYR A 21 -7.15 -11.44 8.96
CA TYR A 21 -6.59 -10.65 10.04
C TYR A 21 -5.54 -11.45 10.80
N TYR A 22 -4.66 -10.71 11.47
CA TYR A 22 -3.63 -11.28 12.33
C TYR A 22 -4.08 -11.21 13.79
N GLU A 23 -3.94 -12.33 14.49
CA GLU A 23 -4.15 -12.39 15.94
C GLU A 23 -3.14 -13.38 16.54
N LYS A 24 -2.52 -13.03 17.68
CA LYS A 24 -1.68 -13.95 18.49
C LYS A 24 -0.64 -14.75 17.68
N SER A 25 0.03 -14.12 16.71
CA SER A 25 1.05 -14.78 15.85
C SER A 25 0.52 -15.79 14.83
N ALA A 26 -0.77 -15.70 14.51
CA ALA A 26 -1.39 -16.46 13.46
C ALA A 26 -2.21 -15.56 12.53
N LEU A 27 -2.37 -15.99 11.28
CA LEU A 27 -3.33 -15.41 10.35
C LEU A 27 -4.62 -16.22 10.40
N TYR A 28 -5.73 -15.51 10.49
CA TYR A 28 -7.07 -16.05 10.51
C TYR A 28 -7.83 -15.56 9.28
N CYS A 29 -8.78 -16.36 8.83
CA CYS A 29 -9.74 -16.01 7.81
C CYS A 29 -11.14 -16.29 8.32
N LYS A 30 -11.96 -15.24 8.38
CA LYS A 30 -13.41 -15.34 8.52
C LYS A 30 -14.04 -15.23 7.14
N MET A 31 -14.73 -16.27 6.71
CA MET A 31 -15.44 -16.36 5.44
C MET A 31 -16.94 -16.35 5.68
N ILE A 32 -17.69 -15.64 4.84
CA ILE A 32 -19.13 -15.75 4.71
C ILE A 32 -19.43 -16.16 3.28
N ASP A 33 -20.12 -17.29 3.12
CA ASP A 33 -20.49 -17.79 1.80
C ASP A 33 -21.79 -17.14 1.26
N VAL A 34 -22.12 -17.46 0.01
CA VAL A 34 -23.34 -16.94 -0.67
C VAL A 34 -24.64 -17.33 0.05
N HIS A 35 -24.62 -18.36 0.88
CA HIS A 35 -25.75 -18.81 1.69
C HIS A 35 -25.78 -18.18 3.09
N GLY A 36 -24.79 -17.33 3.42
CA GLY A 36 -24.65 -16.69 4.72
C GLY A 36 -24.00 -17.59 5.78
N ASN A 37 -23.46 -18.75 5.43
CA ASN A 37 -22.75 -19.58 6.38
C ASN A 37 -21.41 -18.93 6.73
N ILE A 38 -21.15 -18.84 8.03
CA ILE A 38 -19.93 -18.25 8.56
C ILE A 38 -18.95 -19.36 8.92
N ARG A 39 -17.73 -19.25 8.41
CA ARG A 39 -16.61 -20.12 8.78
C ARG A 39 -15.41 -19.29 9.16
N GLU A 40 -14.89 -19.50 10.36
CA GLU A 40 -13.63 -18.92 10.80
C GLU A 40 -12.56 -20.02 10.83
N THR A 41 -11.39 -19.74 10.28
CA THR A 41 -10.32 -20.73 10.16
C THR A 41 -8.97 -20.05 10.40
N MET A 42 -8.16 -20.65 11.27
CA MET A 42 -6.75 -20.29 11.39
C MET A 42 -6.02 -20.81 10.15
N LEU A 43 -5.49 -19.91 9.35
CA LEU A 43 -4.80 -20.25 8.10
C LEU A 43 -3.40 -20.79 8.36
N ILE A 44 -2.64 -20.10 9.23
CA ILE A 44 -1.27 -20.46 9.56
C ILE A 44 -0.87 -19.84 10.91
N ASN A 45 -0.02 -20.53 11.67
CA ASN A 45 0.53 -20.07 12.94
C ASN A 45 2.04 -19.84 12.82
N GLY A 46 2.61 -19.04 13.71
CA GLY A 46 4.03 -18.76 13.78
C GLY A 46 4.48 -17.80 12.68
N VAL A 47 3.66 -16.81 12.34
CA VAL A 47 3.94 -15.81 11.30
C VAL A 47 4.04 -14.41 11.89
N TYR A 48 4.63 -13.48 11.14
CA TYR A 48 4.60 -12.06 11.46
C TYR A 48 3.26 -11.42 11.08
N GLN A 49 3.00 -10.22 11.61
CA GLN A 49 1.74 -9.50 11.40
C GLN A 49 1.55 -9.00 9.96
N ASN A 50 2.64 -8.90 9.19
CA ASN A 50 2.62 -8.45 7.81
C ASN A 50 2.29 -9.59 6.84
N PHE A 51 1.28 -9.36 6.00
CA PHE A 51 0.94 -10.22 4.89
C PHE A 51 0.54 -9.38 3.68
N LEU A 52 0.82 -9.90 2.50
CA LEU A 52 0.39 -9.34 1.23
C LEU A 52 -0.72 -10.23 0.67
N PHE A 53 -1.62 -9.66 -0.12
CA PHE A 53 -2.73 -10.40 -0.68
C PHE A 53 -3.16 -9.85 -2.02
N THR A 54 -3.76 -10.73 -2.84
CA THR A 54 -4.34 -10.41 -4.14
C THR A 54 -5.51 -11.34 -4.41
N LYS A 55 -6.37 -10.93 -5.33
CA LYS A 55 -7.45 -11.75 -5.90
C LYS A 55 -7.22 -11.93 -7.39
N SER A 56 -7.47 -13.11 -7.94
CA SER A 56 -7.43 -13.37 -9.39
C SER A 56 -8.76 -12.98 -10.06
N HIS A 57 -8.78 -13.01 -11.39
CA HIS A 57 -10.00 -12.84 -12.18
C HIS A 57 -11.06 -13.92 -11.87
N ASP A 58 -10.58 -15.13 -11.59
CA ASP A 58 -11.43 -16.30 -11.26
C ASP A 58 -11.73 -16.40 -9.76
N ASP A 59 -11.57 -15.29 -9.03
CA ASP A 59 -11.87 -15.16 -7.60
C ASP A 59 -11.00 -16.02 -6.66
N ASN A 60 -9.92 -16.62 -7.15
CA ASN A 60 -8.90 -17.24 -6.29
C ASN A 60 -8.19 -16.16 -5.48
N ILE A 61 -7.86 -16.47 -4.23
CA ILE A 61 -7.16 -15.56 -3.32
C ILE A 61 -5.74 -16.07 -3.13
N SER A 62 -4.75 -15.19 -3.16
CA SER A 62 -3.37 -15.55 -2.84
C SER A 62 -2.84 -14.63 -1.76
N LEU A 63 -2.24 -15.21 -0.72
CA LEU A 63 -1.63 -14.51 0.41
C LEU A 63 -0.15 -14.88 0.48
N LEU A 64 0.70 -13.88 0.73
CA LEU A 64 2.11 -14.09 1.03
C LEU A 64 2.39 -13.58 2.43
N CYS A 65 2.92 -14.44 3.30
CA CYS A 65 3.31 -14.06 4.65
C CYS A 65 4.68 -14.63 5.00
N GLN A 66 5.33 -14.05 6.01
CA GLN A 66 6.61 -14.51 6.50
C GLN A 66 6.45 -15.30 7.80
N SER A 67 6.99 -16.50 7.85
CA SER A 67 7.10 -17.29 9.07
C SER A 67 8.14 -16.69 10.01
N LYS A 68 8.00 -16.94 11.32
CA LYS A 68 8.99 -16.53 12.33
C LYS A 68 10.35 -17.21 12.14
N ASN A 69 10.38 -18.33 11.42
CA ASN A 69 11.62 -19.02 11.05
C ASN A 69 12.33 -18.33 9.86
N GLY A 70 11.64 -17.38 9.21
CA GLY A 70 12.16 -16.52 8.16
C GLY A 70 11.83 -16.97 6.74
N ASP A 71 11.14 -18.10 6.59
CA ASP A 71 10.63 -18.61 5.31
C ASP A 71 9.35 -17.88 4.89
N TYR A 72 9.07 -17.87 3.59
CA TYR A 72 7.87 -17.26 3.04
C TYR A 72 6.84 -18.32 2.70
N MET A 73 5.60 -18.10 3.11
CA MET A 73 4.49 -19.01 2.89
C MET A 73 3.50 -18.36 1.93
N LEU A 74 3.23 -19.05 0.82
CA LEU A 74 2.19 -18.70 -0.13
C LEU A 74 0.93 -19.53 0.21
N LEU A 75 -0.14 -18.85 0.58
CA LEU A 75 -1.43 -19.48 0.82
C LEU A 75 -2.36 -19.15 -0.35
N THR A 76 -2.95 -20.15 -0.97
CA THR A 76 -3.88 -19.97 -2.09
C THR A 76 -5.23 -20.56 -1.75
N TYR A 77 -6.30 -19.77 -1.91
CA TYR A 77 -7.67 -20.25 -1.84
C TYR A 77 -8.22 -20.41 -3.25
N ASP A 78 -8.73 -21.60 -3.55
CA ASP A 78 -9.45 -21.93 -4.79
C ASP A 78 -10.75 -22.68 -4.48
N CYS A 79 -11.35 -23.33 -5.48
CA CYS A 79 -12.59 -24.09 -5.33
C CYS A 79 -12.46 -25.31 -4.40
N GLU A 80 -11.26 -25.80 -4.12
CA GLU A 80 -11.01 -26.95 -3.23
C GLU A 80 -10.69 -26.51 -1.79
N GLY A 81 -10.37 -25.24 -1.59
CA GLY A 81 -10.11 -24.64 -0.28
C GLY A 81 -8.75 -23.97 -0.19
N TRP A 82 -8.21 -23.90 1.03
CA TRP A 82 -6.90 -23.29 1.29
C TRP A 82 -5.77 -24.30 1.10
N HIS A 83 -4.80 -23.94 0.27
CA HIS A 83 -3.54 -24.65 0.06
C HIS A 83 -2.38 -23.81 0.54
N ILE A 84 -1.30 -24.46 0.97
CA ILE A 84 -0.12 -23.79 1.51
C ILE A 84 1.13 -24.34 0.80
N GLU A 85 1.92 -23.43 0.24
CA GLU A 85 3.21 -23.69 -0.39
C GLU A 85 4.30 -22.91 0.36
N GLU A 86 5.36 -23.60 0.79
CA GLU A 86 6.55 -22.96 1.32
C GLU A 86 7.46 -22.50 0.16
N LEU A 87 7.77 -21.22 0.11
CA LEU A 87 8.65 -20.63 -0.88
C LEU A 87 10.05 -20.48 -0.29
N SER A 88 11.02 -21.19 -0.87
CA SER A 88 12.45 -21.12 -0.50
C SER A 88 13.15 -19.81 -0.93
N LEU A 89 12.43 -18.69 -0.99
CA LEU A 89 12.93 -17.40 -1.50
C LEU A 89 14.18 -16.92 -0.75
N ARG A 90 14.26 -17.17 0.55
CA ARG A 90 15.42 -16.75 1.36
C ARG A 90 16.67 -17.55 1.02
N LYS A 91 16.51 -18.85 0.77
CA LYS A 91 17.62 -19.72 0.36
C LYS A 91 18.14 -19.33 -1.03
N ASP A 92 17.21 -18.98 -1.93
CA ASP A 92 17.53 -18.69 -3.32
C ASP A 92 18.03 -17.24 -3.53
N PHE A 93 17.58 -16.29 -2.70
CA PHE A 93 17.79 -14.86 -2.93
C PHE A 93 18.40 -14.09 -1.75
N GLY A 94 18.56 -14.72 -0.59
CA GLY A 94 19.07 -14.09 0.63
C GLY A 94 18.01 -13.26 1.35
N THR A 95 18.41 -12.15 1.96
CA THR A 95 17.48 -11.25 2.66
C THR A 95 16.69 -10.42 1.65
N ILE A 96 15.39 -10.72 1.54
CA ILE A 96 14.46 -10.03 0.66
C ILE A 96 13.30 -9.41 1.45
N ILE A 97 12.67 -8.40 0.85
CA ILE A 97 11.48 -7.71 1.33
C ILE A 97 10.41 -7.81 0.24
N PRO A 98 9.36 -8.63 0.42
CA PRO A 98 8.23 -8.64 -0.50
C PRO A 98 7.54 -7.27 -0.52
N ILE A 99 7.26 -6.77 -1.72
CA ILE A 99 6.61 -5.47 -1.94
C ILE A 99 5.15 -5.69 -2.34
N GLY A 100 4.87 -6.73 -3.12
CA GLY A 100 3.51 -7.04 -3.56
C GLY A 100 3.38 -8.45 -4.12
N ILE A 101 2.17 -9.00 -4.03
CA ILE A 101 1.72 -10.20 -4.72
C ILE A 101 0.55 -9.84 -5.62
N PHE A 102 0.50 -10.41 -6.82
CA PHE A 102 -0.51 -10.09 -7.83
C PHE A 102 -0.92 -11.36 -8.58
N ALA A 103 -2.21 -11.53 -8.79
CA ALA A 103 -2.76 -12.67 -9.51
C ALA A 103 -3.20 -12.21 -10.91
N PHE A 104 -2.31 -12.44 -11.87
CA PHE A 104 -2.55 -12.16 -13.28
C PHE A 104 -3.32 -13.31 -13.93
N THR A 105 -3.86 -13.08 -15.12
CA THR A 105 -4.57 -14.12 -15.90
C THR A 105 -3.71 -15.36 -16.19
N ASN A 106 -2.38 -15.21 -16.21
CA ASN A 106 -1.42 -16.24 -16.55
C ASN A 106 -0.62 -16.78 -15.36
N GLY A 107 -0.92 -16.36 -14.13
CA GLY A 107 -0.27 -16.89 -12.92
C GLY A 107 -0.09 -15.89 -11.79
N ILE A 108 0.71 -16.29 -10.80
CA ILE A 108 1.01 -15.48 -9.60
C ILE A 108 2.35 -14.78 -9.80
N TYR A 109 2.35 -13.49 -9.49
CA TYR A 109 3.47 -12.57 -9.62
C TYR A 109 3.83 -12.05 -8.23
N ILE A 110 5.10 -12.14 -7.84
CA ILE A 110 5.62 -11.59 -6.58
C ILE A 110 6.70 -10.58 -6.94
N VAL A 111 6.53 -9.34 -6.49
CA VAL A 111 7.59 -8.34 -6.56
C VAL A 111 8.26 -8.27 -5.20
N PHE A 112 9.59 -8.37 -5.18
CA PHE A 112 10.38 -8.23 -3.97
C PHE A 112 11.61 -7.38 -4.20
N ALA A 113 12.06 -6.71 -3.14
CA ALA A 113 13.34 -6.03 -3.09
C ALA A 113 14.38 -6.90 -2.39
N LYS A 114 15.58 -6.96 -2.96
CA LYS A 114 16.77 -7.49 -2.31
C LYS A 114 17.61 -6.32 -1.82
N LYS A 115 17.83 -6.25 -0.51
CA LYS A 115 18.69 -5.22 0.08
C LYS A 115 20.14 -5.45 -0.34
N LEU A 116 20.79 -4.42 -0.86
CA LEU A 116 22.20 -4.44 -1.21
C LEU A 116 23.08 -4.17 0.01
N LEU A 117 24.38 -4.41 -0.13
CA LEU A 117 25.36 -4.12 0.93
C LEU A 117 25.47 -2.62 1.24
N ILE A 118 25.15 -1.78 0.26
CA ILE A 118 25.12 -0.33 0.41
C ILE A 118 23.80 0.06 1.08
N GLU A 119 23.88 0.87 2.13
CA GLU A 119 22.71 1.32 2.87
C GLU A 119 21.71 2.04 1.96
N SER A 120 20.42 1.73 2.13
CA SER A 120 19.31 2.32 1.36
C SER A 120 19.27 1.95 -0.13
N TYR A 121 20.10 1.03 -0.60
CA TYR A 121 20.04 0.50 -1.97
C TYR A 121 19.36 -0.87 -2.05
N TYR A 122 18.52 -1.05 -3.06
CA TYR A 122 17.69 -2.25 -3.27
C TYR A 122 17.62 -2.62 -4.75
N ASP A 123 17.76 -3.91 -5.05
CA ASP A 123 17.41 -4.47 -6.36
C ASP A 123 15.97 -4.96 -6.33
N LEU A 124 15.14 -4.51 -7.26
CA LEU A 124 13.79 -5.03 -7.41
C LEU A 124 13.76 -6.16 -8.43
N PHE A 125 13.11 -7.24 -8.04
CA PHE A 125 12.89 -8.42 -8.86
C PHE A 125 11.40 -8.72 -8.98
N LEU A 126 11.05 -9.29 -10.13
CA LEU A 126 9.77 -9.92 -10.36
C LEU A 126 9.96 -11.45 -10.38
N LEU A 127 9.15 -12.15 -9.63
CA LEU A 127 9.06 -13.60 -9.62
C LEU A 127 7.70 -14.02 -10.19
N ILE A 128 7.70 -14.89 -11.19
CA ILE A 128 6.51 -15.33 -11.92
C ILE A 128 6.37 -16.84 -11.76
N LYS A 129 5.21 -17.31 -11.29
CA LYS A 129 4.88 -18.74 -11.30
C LYS A 129 4.29 -19.11 -12.66
N LYS A 130 5.01 -19.92 -13.44
CA LYS A 130 4.54 -20.43 -14.74
C LYS A 130 4.84 -21.92 -14.82
N ASP A 131 3.83 -22.73 -15.19
CA ASP A 131 3.95 -24.19 -15.34
C ASP A 131 4.52 -24.88 -14.07
N ASN A 132 4.12 -24.41 -12.88
CA ASN A 132 4.64 -24.82 -11.56
C ASN A 132 6.13 -24.51 -11.30
N GLU A 133 6.79 -23.73 -12.15
CA GLU A 133 8.15 -23.24 -11.93
C GLU A 133 8.16 -21.74 -11.67
N TRP A 134 9.03 -21.31 -10.76
CA TRP A 134 9.25 -19.90 -10.46
C TRP A 134 10.36 -19.32 -11.35
N LYS A 135 10.05 -18.30 -12.14
CA LYS A 135 10.99 -17.59 -13.01
C LYS A 135 11.23 -16.18 -12.50
N LYS A 136 12.50 -15.79 -12.42
CA LYS A 136 12.92 -14.48 -11.92
C LYS A 136 13.35 -13.55 -13.06
N SER A 137 12.95 -12.30 -12.98
CA SER A 137 13.48 -11.20 -13.81
C SER A 137 13.82 -9.99 -12.95
N PHE A 138 14.86 -9.26 -13.37
CA PHE A 138 15.24 -7.99 -12.75
C PHE A 138 14.31 -6.87 -13.26
N ILE A 139 13.94 -5.95 -12.37
CA ILE A 139 13.11 -4.78 -12.71
C ILE A 139 14.01 -3.54 -12.80
N CYS A 140 14.55 -3.11 -11.65
CA CYS A 140 15.40 -1.93 -11.54
C CYS A 140 16.10 -1.89 -10.18
N GLU A 141 17.10 -1.01 -10.08
CA GLU A 141 17.74 -0.63 -8.83
C GLU A 141 17.04 0.62 -8.25
N ILE A 142 16.82 0.63 -6.93
CA ILE A 142 16.15 1.69 -6.20
C ILE A 142 17.02 2.13 -5.02
N TYR A 143 17.21 3.45 -4.90
CA TYR A 143 17.77 4.07 -3.70
C TYR A 143 16.67 4.81 -2.94
N SER A 144 16.40 4.38 -1.71
CA SER A 144 15.43 5.01 -0.82
C SER A 144 15.74 4.77 0.64
N LYS A 145 15.84 5.86 1.41
CA LYS A 145 16.00 5.83 2.87
C LYS A 145 14.71 5.37 3.57
N THR A 146 13.56 5.67 2.98
CA THR A 146 12.22 5.36 3.48
C THR A 146 11.52 4.36 2.58
N PHE A 147 12.22 3.25 2.25
CA PHE A 147 11.81 2.26 1.25
C PHE A 147 10.31 1.98 1.34
N GLU A 148 9.80 1.36 2.41
CA GLU A 148 8.38 0.99 2.59
C GLU A 148 7.33 2.07 2.20
N TYR A 149 7.65 3.36 2.34
CA TYR A 149 6.74 4.47 2.07
C TYR A 149 6.95 5.18 0.72
N SER A 150 8.01 4.80 0.01
CA SER A 150 8.52 5.47 -1.19
C SER A 150 8.26 4.67 -2.48
N GLN A 151 7.69 3.47 -2.38
CA GLN A 151 7.21 2.71 -3.53
C GLN A 151 5.78 2.25 -3.35
N ILE A 152 5.10 2.08 -4.47
CA ILE A 152 3.77 1.48 -4.51
C ILE A 152 3.61 0.67 -5.79
N LEU A 153 2.91 -0.44 -5.65
CA LEU A 153 2.54 -1.32 -6.74
C LEU A 153 1.03 -1.44 -6.80
N LYS A 154 0.48 -1.39 -8.01
CA LYS A 154 -0.96 -1.57 -8.23
C LYS A 154 -1.22 -2.36 -9.50
N MET A 155 -2.15 -3.30 -9.46
CA MET A 155 -2.57 -4.05 -10.63
C MET A 155 -3.76 -3.37 -11.31
N SER A 156 -3.85 -3.47 -12.64
CA SER A 156 -5.05 -3.16 -13.41
C SER A 156 -5.25 -4.17 -14.53
N ASP A 157 -6.50 -4.30 -14.98
CA ASP A 157 -6.98 -5.19 -16.05
C ASP A 157 -6.54 -6.66 -15.91
N TYR A 158 -6.17 -7.11 -14.70
CA TYR A 158 -5.51 -8.40 -14.42
C TYR A 158 -4.25 -8.72 -15.29
N ASN A 159 -3.70 -7.71 -15.97
CA ASN A 159 -2.65 -7.87 -16.99
C ASN A 159 -1.57 -6.78 -16.97
N ARG A 160 -1.74 -5.74 -16.15
CA ARG A 160 -0.78 -4.64 -16.01
C ARG A 160 -0.35 -4.44 -14.57
N LEU A 161 0.95 -4.20 -14.37
CA LEU A 161 1.50 -3.78 -13.08
C LEU A 161 2.02 -2.36 -13.16
N HIS A 162 1.52 -1.51 -12.28
CA HIS A 162 1.94 -0.13 -12.12
C HIS A 162 2.89 -0.05 -10.93
N LEU A 163 4.17 0.22 -11.19
CA LEU A 163 5.16 0.54 -10.17
C LEU A 163 5.40 2.05 -10.18
N ILE A 164 5.24 2.69 -9.04
CA ILE A 164 5.68 4.07 -8.83
C ILE A 164 6.68 4.05 -7.69
N CYS A 165 7.83 4.67 -7.91
CA CYS A 165 8.87 4.78 -6.90
C CYS A 165 9.50 6.17 -6.87
N ALA A 166 9.76 6.65 -5.66
CA ALA A 166 10.62 7.78 -5.40
C ALA A 166 12.07 7.27 -5.32
N LEU A 167 12.94 7.88 -6.10
CA LEU A 167 14.34 7.50 -6.30
C LEU A 167 15.22 8.70 -6.04
N SER A 168 16.11 8.58 -5.06
CA SER A 168 17.15 9.60 -4.88
C SER A 168 18.42 9.17 -5.61
N ASP A 169 19.04 10.07 -6.36
CA ASP A 169 20.36 9.83 -6.96
C ASP A 169 21.51 10.31 -6.06
N GLY A 170 21.21 10.60 -4.79
CA GLY A 170 22.12 11.21 -3.83
C GLY A 170 22.11 12.74 -3.84
N ASN A 171 21.58 13.38 -4.89
CA ASN A 171 21.48 14.84 -5.02
C ASN A 171 20.04 15.35 -5.17
N THR A 172 19.21 14.60 -5.89
CA THR A 172 17.82 14.92 -6.20
C THR A 172 16.95 13.69 -5.98
N LEU A 173 15.79 13.88 -5.36
CA LEU A 173 14.75 12.86 -5.34
C LEU A 173 13.94 13.00 -6.64
N SER A 174 13.56 11.90 -7.27
CA SER A 174 12.77 11.89 -8.51
C SER A 174 11.72 10.81 -8.42
N LEU A 175 10.56 11.05 -9.02
CA LEU A 175 9.46 10.11 -9.02
C LEU A 175 9.35 9.49 -10.41
N LYS A 176 9.41 8.16 -10.48
CA LYS A 176 9.34 7.40 -11.74
C LYS A 176 8.13 6.49 -11.73
N TYR A 177 7.55 6.34 -12.91
CA TYR A 177 6.48 5.41 -13.21
C TYR A 177 7.01 4.32 -14.13
N SER A 178 6.83 3.07 -13.73
CA SER A 178 7.16 1.89 -14.52
C SER A 178 5.89 1.05 -14.73
N LEU A 179 5.59 0.72 -15.98
CA LEU A 179 4.46 -0.11 -16.35
C LEU A 179 4.96 -1.45 -16.89
N TYR A 180 4.53 -2.53 -16.25
CA TYR A 180 4.71 -3.88 -16.75
C TYR A 180 3.48 -4.34 -17.52
N ASP A 181 3.70 -4.90 -18.70
CA ASP A 181 2.69 -5.60 -19.49
C ASP A 181 2.98 -7.11 -19.44
N ALA A 182 2.06 -7.88 -18.84
CA ALA A 182 2.20 -9.33 -18.71
C ALA A 182 2.07 -10.09 -20.03
N SER A 183 1.38 -9.51 -21.03
CA SER A 183 1.25 -10.11 -22.36
C SER A 183 2.57 -10.01 -23.14
N ALA A 184 3.24 -8.87 -23.01
CA ALA A 184 4.54 -8.62 -23.64
C ALA A 184 5.75 -9.05 -22.78
N LEU A 185 5.52 -9.35 -21.50
CA LEU A 185 6.54 -9.60 -20.46
C LEU A 185 7.61 -8.50 -20.39
N LYS A 186 7.18 -7.23 -20.53
CA LYS A 186 8.10 -6.08 -20.66
C LYS A 186 7.72 -4.95 -19.72
N TRP A 187 8.76 -4.25 -19.27
CA TRP A 187 8.64 -2.99 -18.53
C TRP A 187 8.82 -1.80 -19.47
N SER A 188 8.07 -0.74 -19.22
CA SER A 188 8.28 0.59 -19.78
C SER A 188 8.44 1.57 -18.62
N ILE A 189 9.27 2.60 -18.79
CA ILE A 189 9.61 3.55 -17.72
C ILE A 189 9.36 4.97 -18.23
N THR A 190 8.72 5.79 -17.41
CA THR A 190 8.42 7.20 -17.69
C THR A 190 8.70 8.04 -16.45
N PRO A 191 9.48 9.12 -16.55
CA PRO A 191 9.66 10.03 -15.43
C PRO A 191 8.36 10.78 -15.14
N ILE A 192 8.06 11.03 -13.86
CA ILE A 192 6.92 11.86 -13.43
C ILE A 192 7.40 13.26 -13.12
N VAL A 193 8.24 13.42 -12.10
CA VAL A 193 8.68 14.74 -11.62
C VAL A 193 9.94 14.62 -10.77
N ASN A 194 10.76 15.67 -10.71
CA ASN A 194 11.82 15.80 -9.73
C ASN A 194 11.26 16.43 -8.44
N LEU A 195 11.65 15.86 -7.31
CA LEU A 195 11.23 16.21 -5.98
C LEU A 195 12.38 16.91 -5.25
N ASN A 196 12.07 18.01 -4.57
CA ASN A 196 13.06 18.83 -3.85
C ASN A 196 13.18 18.48 -2.36
N ASN A 197 12.46 17.45 -1.89
CA ASN A 197 12.43 17.03 -0.49
C ASN A 197 12.80 15.55 -0.39
N ASP A 198 13.52 15.17 0.65
CA ASP A 198 14.04 13.81 0.84
C ASP A 198 12.99 12.84 1.43
N ASP A 199 12.02 13.36 2.19
CA ASP A 199 10.99 12.56 2.88
C ASP A 199 9.62 12.75 2.22
N ILE A 200 9.37 11.97 1.17
CA ILE A 200 8.06 11.94 0.50
C ILE A 200 7.45 10.55 0.62
N PHE A 201 6.23 10.54 1.14
CA PHE A 201 5.36 9.38 1.18
C PHE A 201 4.50 9.34 -0.07
N ILE A 202 4.24 8.15 -0.61
CA ILE A 202 3.38 8.00 -1.78
C ILE A 202 2.20 7.06 -1.49
N LYS A 203 1.03 7.43 -1.99
CA LYS A 203 -0.18 6.58 -2.02
C LYS A 203 -0.85 6.65 -3.38
N THR A 204 -1.58 5.60 -3.75
CA THR A 204 -2.29 5.54 -5.03
C THR A 204 -3.70 4.99 -4.90
N SER A 205 -4.57 5.47 -5.77
CA SER A 205 -5.90 4.90 -5.99
C SER A 205 -6.16 4.74 -7.48
N ILE A 206 -6.98 3.77 -7.85
CA ILE A 206 -7.53 3.66 -9.20
C ILE A 206 -9.00 4.02 -9.08
N ASP A 207 -9.41 5.06 -9.81
CA ASP A 207 -10.79 5.51 -9.87
C ASP A 207 -11.11 6.03 -11.27
N ASN A 208 -12.26 5.64 -11.82
CA ASN A 208 -12.73 6.09 -13.14
C ASN A 208 -11.67 5.98 -14.26
N ASN A 209 -11.00 4.83 -14.38
CA ASN A 209 -9.88 4.58 -15.31
C ASN A 209 -8.67 5.51 -15.17
N ASN A 210 -8.55 6.22 -14.04
CA ASN A 210 -7.38 7.03 -13.72
C ASN A 210 -6.60 6.39 -12.58
N LEU A 211 -5.28 6.34 -12.77
CA LEU A 211 -4.32 6.11 -11.70
C LEU A 211 -4.02 7.45 -11.03
N ASN A 212 -4.51 7.60 -9.81
CA ASN A 212 -4.32 8.76 -8.97
C ASN A 212 -3.14 8.52 -8.05
N LEU A 213 -2.21 9.47 -8.03
CA LEU A 213 -0.99 9.43 -7.23
C LEU A 213 -0.99 10.62 -6.27
N PHE A 214 -0.84 10.32 -4.99
CA PHE A 214 -0.71 11.31 -3.93
C PHE A 214 0.68 11.23 -3.34
N CYS A 215 1.46 12.29 -3.55
CA CYS A 215 2.78 12.45 -2.94
C CYS A 215 2.64 13.42 -1.77
N TYR A 216 3.01 13.03 -0.56
CA TYR A 216 2.80 13.88 0.60
C TYR A 216 3.98 13.90 1.55
N GLY A 217 4.04 14.98 2.34
CA GLY A 217 5.05 15.18 3.36
C GLY A 217 4.63 16.25 4.37
N TYR A 218 5.34 16.31 5.48
CA TYR A 218 5.03 17.21 6.60
C TYR A 218 6.02 18.38 6.65
N THR A 219 5.51 19.60 6.81
CA THR A 219 6.33 20.80 7.02
C THR A 219 5.61 21.70 8.01
N ASP A 220 6.24 22.02 9.14
CA ASP A 220 5.69 22.91 10.17
C ASP A 220 4.21 22.59 10.52
N ASP A 221 3.94 21.32 10.85
CA ASP A 221 2.63 20.77 11.22
C ASP A 221 1.55 20.96 10.15
N THR A 222 1.99 21.11 8.90
CA THR A 222 1.15 21.09 7.71
C THR A 222 1.44 19.85 6.90
N LEU A 223 0.39 19.09 6.59
CA LEU A 223 0.44 18.03 5.60
C LEU A 223 0.30 18.67 4.21
N ASN A 224 1.32 18.53 3.38
CA ASN A 224 1.30 18.97 1.99
C ASN A 224 1.09 17.73 1.11
N VAL A 225 0.07 17.74 0.25
CA VAL A 225 -0.24 16.66 -0.68
C VAL A 225 -0.21 17.20 -2.10
N PHE A 226 0.65 16.63 -2.94
CA PHE A 226 0.70 16.84 -4.38
C PHE A 226 -0.09 15.74 -5.06
N TYR A 227 -1.17 16.12 -5.72
CA TYR A 227 -2.06 15.17 -6.38
C TYR A 227 -1.80 15.16 -7.89
N PHE A 228 -1.34 14.01 -8.38
CA PHE A 228 -1.16 13.73 -9.81
C PHE A 228 -2.20 12.71 -10.28
N SER A 229 -2.61 12.81 -11.55
CA SER A 229 -3.50 11.83 -12.17
C SER A 229 -3.04 11.48 -13.58
N LYS A 230 -3.26 10.22 -13.97
CA LYS A 230 -2.98 9.68 -15.29
C LYS A 230 -4.10 8.74 -15.71
N HIS A 231 -4.61 8.92 -16.92
CA HIS A 231 -5.54 7.95 -17.50
C HIS A 231 -4.80 6.65 -17.87
N LEU A 232 -5.31 5.51 -17.41
CA LEU A 232 -4.68 4.19 -17.55
C LEU A 232 -4.51 3.77 -19.01
N ASN A 233 -5.47 4.11 -19.88
CA ASN A 233 -5.43 3.79 -21.30
C ASN A 233 -4.73 4.84 -22.16
N SER A 234 -4.26 5.94 -21.56
CA SER A 234 -3.50 6.94 -22.29
C SER A 234 -1.99 6.67 -22.19
N THR A 235 -1.25 7.02 -23.25
CA THR A 235 0.21 7.09 -23.21
C THR A 235 0.74 8.34 -22.50
N ASP A 236 -0.14 9.28 -22.13
CA ASP A 236 0.24 10.55 -21.52
C ASP A 236 0.94 10.39 -20.18
N SER A 237 1.82 11.33 -19.83
CA SER A 237 2.43 11.36 -18.51
C SER A 237 1.43 11.79 -17.43
N PHE A 238 1.80 11.60 -16.16
CA PHE A 238 1.05 12.13 -15.03
C PHE A 238 0.91 13.64 -15.13
N SER A 239 -0.29 14.16 -14.86
CA SER A 239 -0.57 15.58 -14.76
C SER A 239 -0.76 15.97 -13.30
N LEU A 240 -0.12 17.07 -12.87
CA LEU A 240 -0.38 17.66 -11.55
C LEU A 240 -1.76 18.30 -11.57
N ILE A 241 -2.66 17.81 -10.72
CA ILE A 241 -4.04 18.27 -10.63
C ILE A 241 -4.16 19.38 -9.58
N ASP A 242 -3.61 19.16 -8.38
CA ASP A 242 -3.67 20.15 -7.30
C ASP A 242 -2.56 19.98 -6.26
N ILE A 243 -2.37 21.02 -5.43
CA ILE A 243 -1.49 21.02 -4.26
C ILE A 243 -2.34 21.37 -3.04
N ILE A 244 -2.55 20.38 -2.18
CA ILE A 244 -3.48 20.43 -1.05
C ILE A 244 -2.69 20.61 0.22
N LYS A 245 -3.16 21.52 1.09
CA LYS A 245 -2.54 21.81 2.39
C LYS A 245 -3.54 21.61 3.49
N LEU A 246 -3.20 20.75 4.44
CA LEU A 246 -3.98 20.50 5.64
C LEU A 246 -3.19 20.97 6.86
N THR A 247 -3.74 21.92 7.60
CA THR A 247 -3.16 22.46 8.83
C THR A 247 -4.27 22.59 9.88
N PRO A 248 -4.08 22.10 11.12
CA PRO A 248 -2.94 21.33 11.60
C PRO A 248 -2.97 19.87 11.15
N ALA A 249 -1.80 19.26 10.97
CA ALA A 249 -1.62 17.85 10.70
C ALA A 249 -0.55 17.25 11.62
N HIS A 250 -0.72 15.98 11.95
CA HIS A 250 0.11 15.26 12.90
C HIS A 250 1.09 14.37 12.11
N ARG A 251 2.34 14.27 12.57
CA ARG A 251 3.39 13.49 11.89
C ARG A 251 3.38 12.03 12.32
N ASP A 252 4.08 11.19 11.56
CA ASP A 252 4.32 9.77 11.86
C ASP A 252 3.03 8.95 12.08
N ILE A 253 2.00 9.22 11.27
CA ILE A 253 0.71 8.53 11.32
C ILE A 253 0.35 8.00 9.93
N ASP A 254 -0.18 6.78 9.91
CA ASP A 254 -0.78 6.21 8.71
C ASP A 254 -2.07 6.93 8.32
N ILE A 255 -2.02 7.62 7.19
CA ILE A 255 -3.16 8.33 6.60
C ILE A 255 -3.82 7.49 5.51
N THR A 256 -5.15 7.54 5.40
CA THR A 256 -5.87 7.04 4.22
C THR A 256 -6.23 8.20 3.30
N LEU A 257 -6.01 8.03 2.00
CA LEU A 257 -6.29 9.01 0.95
C LEU A 257 -7.22 8.37 -0.07
N ASN A 258 -8.48 8.79 -0.11
CA ASN A 258 -9.50 8.19 -0.97
C ASN A 258 -10.17 9.22 -1.87
N MET A 259 -10.27 8.90 -3.17
CA MET A 259 -11.11 9.66 -4.08
C MET A 259 -12.56 9.20 -3.94
N MET A 260 -13.45 10.13 -3.64
CA MET A 260 -14.88 9.90 -3.58
C MET A 260 -15.53 10.29 -4.92
N SER A 261 -16.63 9.63 -5.26
CA SER A 261 -17.48 10.02 -6.39
C SER A 261 -17.85 11.50 -6.25
N LYS A 262 -17.59 12.32 -7.29
CA LYS A 262 -17.70 13.80 -7.34
C LYS A 262 -16.42 14.60 -7.05
N GLY A 263 -15.24 14.02 -7.21
CA GLY A 263 -13.99 14.79 -7.15
C GLY A 263 -13.69 15.36 -5.76
N VAL A 264 -14.10 14.65 -4.72
CA VAL A 264 -13.76 14.97 -3.32
C VAL A 264 -12.64 14.03 -2.88
N LEU A 265 -11.53 14.60 -2.41
CA LEU A 265 -10.46 13.84 -1.76
C LEU A 265 -10.78 13.76 -0.26
N LYS A 266 -10.88 12.54 0.24
CA LYS A 266 -11.07 12.24 1.65
C LYS A 266 -9.73 11.86 2.29
N ILE A 267 -9.34 12.57 3.35
CA ILE A 267 -8.15 12.30 4.16
C ILE A 267 -8.59 11.91 5.56
N SER A 268 -8.21 10.71 6.01
CA SER A 268 -8.61 10.22 7.34
C SER A 268 -7.44 9.55 8.06
N TYR A 269 -7.38 9.68 9.39
CA TYR A 269 -6.33 9.06 10.22
C TYR A 269 -6.74 8.99 11.70
N ILE A 270 -6.05 8.15 12.48
CA ILE A 270 -6.23 8.05 13.94
C ILE A 270 -5.00 8.61 14.65
N HIS A 271 -5.21 9.51 15.61
CA HIS A 271 -4.13 10.02 16.46
C HIS A 271 -4.63 10.42 17.85
N ASN A 272 -3.85 10.12 18.89
CA ASN A 272 -4.14 10.46 20.30
C ASN A 272 -5.58 10.18 20.75
N ASN A 273 -6.13 8.99 20.44
CA ASN A 273 -7.51 8.60 20.74
C ASN A 273 -8.61 9.41 20.04
N TYR A 274 -8.29 10.04 18.92
CA TYR A 274 -9.25 10.68 18.03
C TYR A 274 -9.14 10.11 16.62
N TYR A 275 -10.28 9.94 15.99
CA TYR A 275 -10.42 9.77 14.55
C TYR A 275 -10.58 11.15 13.91
N TYR A 276 -9.76 11.42 12.91
CA TYR A 276 -9.79 12.65 12.12
C TYR A 276 -10.27 12.33 10.71
N ASP A 277 -11.13 13.19 10.18
CA ASP A 277 -11.68 13.04 8.83
C ASP A 277 -11.80 14.39 8.14
N TYR A 278 -11.32 14.51 6.91
CA TYR A 278 -11.29 15.75 6.16
C TYR A 278 -11.71 15.51 4.71
N ASP A 279 -12.63 16.33 4.22
CA ASP A 279 -13.10 16.29 2.84
C ASP A 279 -12.64 17.54 2.08
N TYR A 280 -11.89 17.35 1.00
CA TYR A 280 -11.41 18.44 0.13
C TYR A 280 -12.09 18.38 -1.24
N SER A 281 -12.71 19.47 -1.66
CA SER A 281 -13.29 19.61 -3.00
C SER A 281 -12.20 19.97 -4.00
N LEU A 282 -11.91 19.09 -4.97
CA LEU A 282 -10.96 19.39 -6.05
C LEU A 282 -11.48 20.47 -7.00
N TYR A 283 -12.81 20.57 -7.16
CA TYR A 283 -13.44 21.58 -8.02
C TYR A 283 -13.37 22.98 -7.40
N GLU A 284 -13.71 23.09 -6.12
CA GLU A 284 -13.74 24.38 -5.41
C GLU A 284 -12.39 24.73 -4.76
N LYS A 285 -11.44 23.80 -4.75
CA LYS A 285 -10.11 23.92 -4.14
C LYS A 285 -10.16 24.40 -2.68
N LYS A 286 -11.10 23.84 -1.91
CA LYS A 286 -11.33 24.18 -0.50
C LYS A 286 -11.75 22.95 0.30
N TRP A 287 -11.55 23.03 1.61
CA TRP A 287 -12.05 22.05 2.56
C TRP A 287 -13.57 22.19 2.69
N ASN A 288 -14.28 21.09 2.44
CA ASN A 288 -15.74 21.00 2.61
C ASN A 288 -16.10 20.70 4.07
N SER A 289 -15.34 19.79 4.69
CA SER A 289 -15.63 19.31 6.03
C SER A 289 -14.35 18.90 6.75
N SER A 290 -14.34 19.06 8.07
CA SER A 290 -13.28 18.60 8.98
C SER A 290 -13.92 18.08 10.25
N ARG A 291 -13.61 16.85 10.64
CA ARG A 291 -14.16 16.20 11.82
C ARG A 291 -13.06 15.66 12.70
N LYS A 292 -13.27 15.80 14.01
CA LYS A 292 -12.44 15.21 15.06
C LYS A 292 -13.40 14.52 16.02
N ILE A 293 -13.37 13.20 16.06
CA ILE A 293 -14.30 12.39 16.86
C ILE A 293 -13.47 11.54 17.82
N SER A 294 -13.84 11.50 19.09
CA SER A 294 -13.08 10.68 20.03
C SER A 294 -13.42 9.20 19.84
N LEU A 295 -12.41 8.33 19.91
CA LEU A 295 -12.59 6.89 19.66
C LEU A 295 -13.57 6.23 20.63
N HIS A 296 -13.77 6.76 21.84
CA HIS A 296 -14.74 6.22 22.79
C HIS A 296 -16.20 6.44 22.37
N GLN A 297 -16.44 7.33 21.41
CA GLN A 297 -17.76 7.58 20.82
C GLN A 297 -18.03 6.71 19.59
N LEU A 298 -17.02 5.93 19.15
CA LEU A 298 -17.04 5.18 17.92
C LEU A 298 -16.99 3.68 18.18
N PRO A 299 -17.56 2.86 17.30
CA PRO A 299 -17.27 1.44 17.29
C PRO A 299 -15.77 1.18 17.05
N PRO A 300 -15.24 -0.02 17.38
CA PRO A 300 -13.84 -0.36 17.15
C PRO A 300 -13.43 -0.15 15.69
N LEU A 301 -12.49 0.75 15.45
CA LEU A 301 -12.00 1.08 14.10
C LEU A 301 -10.78 0.24 13.72
N PHE A 302 -10.73 -0.15 12.46
CA PHE A 302 -9.64 -0.90 11.86
C PHE A 302 -9.16 -0.21 10.58
N TYR A 303 -7.88 -0.38 10.25
CA TYR A 303 -7.39 -0.07 8.92
C TYR A 303 -7.68 -1.28 8.02
N ILE A 304 -8.63 -1.11 7.11
CA ILE A 304 -9.12 -2.18 6.24
C ILE A 304 -8.69 -1.88 4.81
N LYS A 305 -7.90 -2.76 4.22
CA LYS A 305 -7.67 -2.78 2.77
C LYS A 305 -8.74 -3.67 2.13
N ILE A 306 -9.45 -3.12 1.15
CA ILE A 306 -10.60 -3.76 0.51
C ILE A 306 -10.22 -4.09 -0.92
N ILE A 307 -10.47 -5.34 -1.33
CA ILE A 307 -10.39 -5.80 -2.71
C ILE A 307 -11.77 -6.29 -3.16
N GLU A 308 -12.26 -5.75 -4.26
CA GLU A 308 -13.53 -6.16 -4.87
C GLU A 308 -13.47 -6.06 -6.40
N ASN A 309 -14.36 -6.76 -7.09
CA ASN A 309 -14.53 -6.63 -8.53
C ASN A 309 -15.38 -5.39 -8.83
N ASN A 310 -14.87 -4.48 -9.67
CA ASN A 310 -15.62 -3.32 -10.16
C ASN A 310 -15.53 -3.26 -11.69
N ASN A 311 -16.68 -3.35 -12.37
CA ASN A 311 -16.78 -3.30 -13.83
C ASN A 311 -15.84 -4.26 -14.59
N GLY A 312 -15.57 -5.43 -14.02
CA GLY A 312 -14.69 -6.44 -14.63
C GLY A 312 -13.20 -6.28 -14.32
N ASP A 313 -12.80 -5.27 -13.55
CA ASP A 313 -11.44 -5.10 -13.05
C ASP A 313 -11.36 -5.21 -11.51
N ILE A 314 -10.15 -5.32 -10.98
CA ILE A 314 -9.87 -5.31 -9.55
C ILE A 314 -9.88 -3.86 -9.02
N SER A 315 -10.65 -3.61 -7.97
CA SER A 315 -10.62 -2.36 -7.23
C SER A 315 -9.95 -2.58 -5.88
N GLU A 316 -8.93 -1.78 -5.59
CA GLU A 316 -8.28 -1.75 -4.27
C GLU A 316 -8.45 -0.38 -3.61
N SER A 317 -9.00 -0.37 -2.39
CA SER A 317 -9.14 0.84 -1.56
C SER A 317 -8.72 0.59 -0.11
N GLU A 318 -8.40 1.65 0.62
CA GLU A 318 -8.03 1.58 2.04
C GLU A 318 -8.96 2.48 2.85
N LYS A 319 -9.55 1.97 3.93
CA LYS A 319 -10.47 2.74 4.77
C LYS A 319 -10.22 2.51 6.24
N ILE A 320 -10.47 3.53 7.04
CA ILE A 320 -10.57 3.41 8.50
C ILE A 320 -12.05 3.28 8.83
N CYS A 321 -12.47 2.10 9.25
CA CYS A 321 -13.87 1.80 9.52
C CYS A 321 -14.02 0.61 10.45
N SER A 322 -15.23 0.38 10.93
CA SER A 322 -15.58 -0.83 11.67
C SER A 322 -16.09 -1.91 10.71
N LEU A 323 -15.97 -3.16 11.12
CA LEU A 323 -16.47 -4.31 10.38
C LEU A 323 -17.53 -5.02 11.22
N SER A 324 -18.71 -5.21 10.64
CA SER A 324 -19.79 -5.97 11.29
C SER A 324 -19.48 -7.47 11.33
N ASN A 325 -20.31 -8.21 12.06
CA ASN A 325 -20.24 -9.67 12.05
C ASN A 325 -20.49 -10.28 10.67
N ASP A 326 -21.25 -9.60 9.82
CA ASP A 326 -21.60 -10.03 8.46
C ASP A 326 -20.59 -9.51 7.40
N LEU A 327 -19.43 -9.04 7.86
CA LEU A 327 -18.37 -8.45 7.04
C LEU A 327 -18.82 -7.21 6.23
N GLU A 328 -19.88 -6.54 6.67
CA GLU A 328 -20.27 -5.23 6.17
C GLU A 328 -19.46 -4.11 6.80
N LEU A 329 -19.08 -3.14 5.98
CA LEU A 329 -18.33 -1.95 6.40
C LEU A 329 -19.27 -0.99 7.11
N ILE A 330 -18.95 -0.66 8.36
CA ILE A 330 -19.65 0.35 9.13
C ILE A 330 -18.76 1.58 9.15
N LEU A 331 -19.23 2.67 8.53
CA LEU A 331 -18.52 3.94 8.55
C LEU A 331 -18.46 4.47 9.99
N PRO A 332 -17.37 5.17 10.38
CA PRO A 332 -17.24 5.73 11.73
C PRO A 332 -18.42 6.62 12.12
N TYR A 333 -19.08 7.25 11.15
CA TYR A 333 -20.30 8.00 11.34
C TYR A 333 -21.20 7.85 10.10
N GLU A 334 -22.51 7.86 10.29
CA GLU A 334 -23.43 8.05 9.17
C GLU A 334 -23.42 9.52 8.75
N GLU A 335 -23.32 9.78 7.44
CA GLU A 335 -23.74 11.07 6.92
C GLU A 335 -25.24 11.18 7.16
N THR A 336 -25.66 11.88 8.20
CA THR A 336 -27.01 12.44 8.21
C THR A 336 -27.10 13.33 6.99
N LYS A 337 -27.66 12.80 5.89
CA LYS A 337 -28.25 13.62 4.85
C LYS A 337 -29.31 14.44 5.57
N THR A 338 -28.98 15.67 5.91
CA THR A 338 -29.97 16.69 6.21
C THR A 338 -30.73 16.93 4.90
N ASN A 339 -31.67 16.03 4.61
CA ASN A 339 -32.82 16.42 3.84
C ASN A 339 -33.55 17.41 4.74
N GLU A 340 -33.41 18.70 4.44
CA GLU A 340 -34.37 19.71 4.83
C GLU A 340 -35.72 19.37 4.15
N ASN A 341 -36.33 18.26 4.55
CA ASN A 341 -37.72 18.01 4.29
C ASN A 341 -38.45 18.43 5.56
N ILE A 342 -39.02 19.62 5.46
CA ILE A 342 -40.16 20.07 6.24
C ILE A 342 -41.15 18.90 6.31
N PHE A 343 -41.19 18.23 7.46
CA PHE A 343 -42.34 17.43 7.86
C PHE A 343 -42.99 18.16 9.02
N ASP A 344 -43.97 18.97 8.65
CA ASP A 344 -45.10 19.28 9.51
C ASP A 344 -45.81 17.96 9.87
N GLY A 345 -46.25 17.85 11.12
CA GLY A 345 -47.21 16.84 11.55
C GLY A 345 -46.75 15.90 12.65
N ASN A 346 -46.92 16.34 13.90
CA ASN A 346 -47.15 15.54 15.11
C ASN A 346 -46.35 14.22 15.26
N SER A 347 -45.19 14.31 15.89
CA SER A 347 -44.69 13.23 16.74
C SER A 347 -44.50 13.77 18.16
N HIS A 348 -44.98 13.04 19.16
CA HIS A 348 -44.78 13.34 20.57
C HIS A 348 -43.28 13.53 20.85
N ARG A 349 -42.85 14.79 21.03
CA ARG A 349 -41.56 15.11 21.62
C ARG A 349 -41.57 14.57 23.05
N ILE A 350 -40.87 13.47 23.27
CA ILE A 350 -40.38 13.14 24.62
C ILE A 350 -39.42 14.27 24.98
N ASP A 351 -39.78 15.02 26.01
CA ASP A 351 -39.10 16.25 26.39
C ASP A 351 -37.75 15.92 27.04
N ASN A 352 -36.70 15.74 26.23
CA ASN A 352 -35.33 15.47 26.67
C ASN A 352 -34.81 16.50 27.70
N SER A 353 -35.48 17.65 27.84
CA SER A 353 -35.20 18.63 28.90
C SER A 353 -35.41 18.05 30.31
N THR A 354 -36.44 17.22 30.53
CA THR A 354 -36.68 16.56 31.83
C THR A 354 -35.60 15.53 32.17
N ILE A 355 -35.16 14.73 31.20
CA ILE A 355 -34.08 13.75 31.42
C ILE A 355 -32.74 14.47 31.69
N ILE A 356 -32.48 15.56 30.98
CA ILE A 356 -31.27 16.39 31.19
C ILE A 356 -31.32 17.08 32.56
N LEU A 357 -32.50 17.58 32.98
CA LEU A 357 -32.71 18.17 34.31
C LEU A 357 -32.50 17.15 35.42
N ASP A 358 -33.02 15.93 35.28
CA ASP A 358 -32.80 14.85 36.25
C ASP A 358 -31.31 14.48 36.34
N LEU A 359 -30.60 14.44 35.21
CA LEU A 359 -29.15 14.20 35.18
C LEU A 359 -28.36 15.33 35.84
N ILE A 360 -28.76 16.59 35.63
CA ILE A 360 -28.14 17.74 36.30
C ILE A 360 -28.38 17.70 37.81
N ASN A 361 -29.58 17.31 38.25
CA ASN A 361 -29.90 17.19 39.67
C ASN A 361 -29.08 16.07 40.34
N VAL A 362 -29.01 14.89 39.72
CA VAL A 362 -28.21 13.77 40.23
C VAL A 362 -26.71 14.11 40.26
N MET A 363 -26.21 14.82 39.24
CA MET A 363 -24.82 15.29 39.25
C MET A 363 -24.57 16.32 40.34
N SER A 364 -25.53 17.22 40.60
CA SER A 364 -25.42 18.24 41.64
C SER A 364 -25.40 17.61 43.04
N GLU A 365 -26.26 16.63 43.32
CA GLU A 365 -26.23 15.87 44.57
C GLU A 365 -24.88 15.15 44.77
N LYS A 366 -24.33 14.53 43.73
CA LYS A 366 -23.02 13.87 43.84
C LYS A 366 -21.87 14.85 44.05
N LEU A 367 -21.99 16.07 43.54
CA LEU A 367 -21.00 17.13 43.69
C LEU A 367 -21.06 17.71 45.11
N GLU A 368 -22.24 17.87 45.70
CA GLU A 368 -22.41 18.19 47.12
C GLU A 368 -21.85 17.08 48.01
N GLU A 369 -22.12 15.81 47.72
CA GLU A 369 -21.59 14.68 48.50
C GLU A 369 -20.06 14.61 48.44
N LEU A 370 -19.46 14.97 47.30
CA LEU A 370 -18.01 15.08 47.12
C LEU A 370 -17.43 16.28 47.85
N ASN A 371 -18.08 17.43 47.82
CA ASN A 371 -17.67 18.60 48.61
C ASN A 371 -17.75 18.32 50.10
N HIS A 372 -18.82 17.67 50.58
CA HIS A 372 -18.94 17.28 51.99
C HIS A 372 -17.82 16.31 52.41
N LYS A 373 -17.41 15.39 51.54
CA LYS A 373 -16.26 14.50 51.77
C LYS A 373 -14.93 15.25 51.74
N LEU A 374 -14.81 16.30 50.92
CA LEU A 374 -13.62 17.15 50.84
C LEU A 374 -13.47 18.00 52.11
N ASP A 375 -14.55 18.63 52.57
CA ASP A 375 -14.58 19.43 53.80
C ASP A 375 -14.23 18.57 55.02
N HIS A 376 -14.73 17.33 55.09
CA HIS A 376 -14.34 16.39 56.15
C HIS A 376 -12.88 15.92 56.08
N LEU A 377 -12.24 15.96 54.90
CA LEU A 377 -10.82 15.68 54.75
C LEU A 377 -9.96 16.90 55.12
N GLU A 378 -10.45 18.11 54.90
CA GLU A 378 -9.79 19.36 55.31
C GLU A 378 -9.87 19.57 56.84
N GLU A 379 -11.02 19.26 57.47
CA GLU A 379 -11.15 19.26 58.93
C GLU A 379 -10.18 18.27 59.60
N ARG A 380 -9.90 17.13 58.95
CA ARG A 380 -8.89 16.16 59.43
C ARG A 380 -7.44 16.64 59.28
N LYS A 381 -7.15 17.55 58.34
CA LYS A 381 -5.80 18.16 58.20
C LYS A 381 -5.52 19.24 59.25
N ILE A 382 -6.56 19.92 59.75
CA ILE A 382 -6.40 20.96 60.80
C ILE A 382 -6.02 20.34 62.16
N LEU A 383 -6.35 19.06 62.40
CA LEU A 383 -5.92 18.34 63.61
C LEU A 383 -4.49 17.76 63.55
N SER A 384 -3.82 17.76 62.40
CA SER A 384 -2.48 17.16 62.24
C SER A 384 -1.33 18.17 62.09
N SER A 385 -1.57 19.47 62.26
CA SER A 385 -0.58 20.54 62.06
C SER A 385 0.08 21.08 63.34
N TYR A 386 -0.04 20.38 64.49
CA TYR A 386 0.92 20.56 65.57
C TYR A 386 2.05 19.55 65.42
N VAL A 387 3.09 19.93 64.69
CA VAL A 387 4.53 19.65 64.91
C VAL A 387 5.25 20.07 63.62
N GLU A 388 5.84 21.27 63.65
CA GLU A 388 7.04 21.62 62.88
C GLU A 388 8.27 21.23 63.73
N PRO A 389 9.48 20.97 63.17
CA PRO A 389 10.20 22.04 62.45
C PRO A 389 11.16 21.65 61.30
N ASP A 390 11.42 22.68 60.49
CA ASP A 390 12.69 23.14 59.90
C ASP A 390 13.57 22.16 59.08
N ASN A 391 13.94 22.53 57.84
CA ASN A 391 15.09 23.42 57.55
C ASN A 391 15.70 23.24 56.11
N PHE A 392 16.16 24.38 55.54
CA PHE A 392 17.18 24.59 54.46
C PHE A 392 16.87 24.63 52.93
N LYS A 393 16.67 25.89 52.46
CA LYS A 393 17.48 26.73 51.51
C LYS A 393 17.47 26.56 49.96
N ASP A 394 17.31 27.74 49.35
CA ASP A 394 17.36 28.21 47.95
C ASP A 394 18.62 27.88 47.13
N TYR A 395 18.52 27.99 45.78
CA TYR A 395 19.36 28.87 44.93
C TYR A 395 18.90 28.96 43.44
N ASN A 396 18.58 30.19 43.02
CA ASN A 396 18.84 30.91 41.74
C ASN A 396 18.18 30.65 40.37
N SER A 397 17.86 31.81 39.79
CA SER A 397 17.26 32.22 38.50
C SER A 397 18.22 32.23 37.29
N TYR A 398 17.71 31.99 36.07
CA TYR A 398 18.21 32.60 34.82
C TYR A 398 17.09 32.86 33.79
N LYS A 399 17.12 34.07 33.19
CA LYS A 399 16.35 34.53 32.01
C LYS A 399 16.85 33.85 30.74
N THR A 400 15.95 33.60 29.76
CA THR A 400 16.33 33.33 28.37
C THR A 400 15.48 34.10 27.36
N LEU A 401 16.18 34.57 26.32
CA LEU A 401 15.82 35.55 25.30
C LEU A 401 14.86 35.04 24.22
N HIS A 402 14.04 35.94 23.66
CA HIS A 402 13.36 35.76 22.37
C HIS A 402 14.31 36.01 21.18
N PRO A 403 14.34 35.13 20.16
CA PRO A 403 14.91 35.45 18.86
C PRO A 403 13.80 35.75 17.83
N THR A 404 13.76 36.99 17.35
CA THR A 404 13.11 37.37 16.08
C THR A 404 13.96 36.88 14.90
N MET A 405 13.42 36.04 14.02
CA MET A 405 14.06 35.67 12.74
C MET A 405 13.32 36.25 11.53
N LYS A 406 14.15 36.69 10.56
CA LYS A 406 13.86 37.53 9.39
C LYS A 406 12.97 36.84 8.33
N GLN A 407 12.19 37.66 7.63
CA GLN A 407 11.45 37.28 6.41
C GLN A 407 12.39 36.66 5.36
N SER A 408 11.99 35.49 4.82
CA SER A 408 12.71 34.76 3.78
C SER A 408 12.10 35.03 2.40
N ASN A 409 12.96 35.32 1.41
CA ASN A 409 12.63 35.69 0.03
C ASN A 409 12.18 34.49 -0.84
N PHE A 410 11.12 33.78 -0.39
CA PHE A 410 10.53 32.59 -1.03
C PHE A 410 10.10 32.81 -2.50
N ARG A 411 9.59 34.01 -2.82
CA ARG A 411 8.96 34.30 -4.12
C ARG A 411 9.94 34.42 -5.29
N GLU A 412 11.20 34.77 -5.02
CA GLU A 412 12.18 35.06 -6.08
C GLU A 412 12.83 33.81 -6.69
N LYS A 413 12.93 32.72 -5.92
CA LYS A 413 13.52 31.45 -6.39
C LYS A 413 12.54 30.55 -7.15
N PHE A 414 11.23 30.76 -7.00
CA PHE A 414 10.19 29.95 -7.62
C PHE A 414 9.94 30.28 -9.11
N MET A 415 10.31 31.48 -9.58
CA MET A 415 9.85 32.00 -10.88
C MET A 415 10.91 32.05 -11.99
N LYS A 416 12.12 31.47 -11.82
CA LYS A 416 13.23 31.68 -12.78
C LYS A 416 13.85 30.47 -13.50
N SER A 417 13.39 29.24 -13.34
CA SER A 417 13.93 28.13 -14.15
C SER A 417 12.95 27.71 -15.25
N LYS A 418 13.22 28.15 -16.49
CA LYS A 418 12.69 27.50 -17.70
C LYS A 418 13.20 26.05 -17.77
N PRO A 419 12.47 25.12 -18.39
CA PRO A 419 12.88 23.72 -18.51
C PRO A 419 14.14 23.62 -19.38
N THR A 420 15.23 23.15 -18.80
CA THR A 420 16.41 22.71 -19.55
C THR A 420 16.19 21.25 -19.92
N THR A 421 15.72 20.97 -21.13
CA THR A 421 15.80 19.63 -21.71
C THR A 421 17.28 19.29 -21.91
N LEU A 422 17.85 18.47 -21.03
CA LEU A 422 19.15 17.86 -21.27
C LEU A 422 18.94 16.69 -22.24
N LYS A 423 19.47 16.85 -23.47
CA LYS A 423 19.72 15.72 -24.37
C LYS A 423 20.75 14.82 -23.67
N LEU A 424 20.34 13.62 -23.27
CA LEU A 424 21.27 12.57 -22.90
C LEU A 424 21.96 12.10 -24.18
N GLU A 425 23.18 12.58 -24.40
CA GLU A 425 24.11 11.90 -25.30
C GLU A 425 24.39 10.51 -24.74
N SER A 426 24.33 9.53 -25.65
CA SER A 426 24.53 8.11 -25.44
C SER A 426 25.80 7.81 -24.63
N SER A 427 25.65 7.42 -23.36
CA SER A 427 26.71 6.73 -22.63
C SER A 427 26.68 5.24 -22.95
N THR A 428 27.76 4.75 -23.53
CA THR A 428 27.95 3.37 -24.01
C THR A 428 28.27 2.35 -22.90
N LEU A 429 27.91 2.64 -21.65
CA LEU A 429 28.10 1.72 -20.52
C LEU A 429 26.83 0.96 -20.12
N LEU A 430 25.74 1.11 -20.89
CA LEU A 430 24.46 0.41 -20.70
C LEU A 430 24.10 -0.58 -21.82
N SER A 431 25.05 -0.98 -22.68
CA SER A 431 24.81 -2.04 -23.68
C SER A 431 25.40 -3.38 -23.25
N GLY A 432 24.66 -4.12 -22.43
CA GLY A 432 24.85 -5.56 -22.28
C GLY A 432 24.34 -6.29 -23.53
N THR A 433 25.26 -6.65 -24.42
CA THR A 433 25.18 -7.74 -25.43
C THR A 433 23.85 -7.95 -26.15
N ASN A 434 23.68 -7.28 -27.29
CA ASN A 434 22.89 -7.79 -28.41
C ASN A 434 23.64 -8.96 -29.07
N GLU A 435 23.27 -10.20 -28.77
CA GLU A 435 23.42 -11.25 -29.78
C GLU A 435 22.28 -11.11 -30.79
N LYS A 436 22.64 -10.70 -32.01
CA LYS A 436 21.76 -10.74 -33.17
C LYS A 436 21.43 -12.21 -33.47
N ILE A 437 20.21 -12.62 -33.16
CA ILE A 437 19.55 -13.69 -33.93
C ILE A 437 18.74 -12.97 -35.01
N GLU A 438 19.24 -12.99 -36.24
CA GLU A 438 18.48 -12.55 -37.42
C GLU A 438 17.30 -13.50 -37.62
N PHE A 439 16.09 -13.03 -37.28
CA PHE A 439 14.86 -13.61 -37.80
C PHE A 439 14.36 -12.74 -38.96
N LEU A 440 14.29 -13.37 -40.14
CA LEU A 440 13.75 -12.83 -41.38
C LEU A 440 12.35 -12.26 -41.16
N THR A 441 12.14 -11.01 -41.57
CA THR A 441 10.85 -10.32 -41.51
C THR A 441 9.86 -10.85 -42.55
N SER A 442 8.59 -10.88 -42.16
CA SER A 442 7.40 -11.38 -42.87
C SER A 442 7.04 -10.71 -44.21
N LYS A 443 7.94 -9.91 -44.79
CA LYS A 443 7.81 -9.35 -46.15
C LYS A 443 8.69 -10.05 -47.20
N GLU A 444 9.56 -10.97 -46.79
CA GLU A 444 10.35 -11.80 -47.71
C GLU A 444 9.74 -13.21 -47.91
N ILE A 445 8.69 -13.57 -47.17
CA ILE A 445 8.01 -14.88 -47.26
C ILE A 445 6.86 -14.87 -48.30
N GLU A 446 6.36 -13.70 -48.72
CA GLU A 446 5.28 -13.62 -49.74
C GLU A 446 5.79 -13.64 -51.19
N ASN A 447 7.09 -13.50 -51.45
CA ASN A 447 7.66 -13.58 -52.80
C ASN A 447 8.25 -14.94 -53.18
N ILE A 448 8.14 -15.96 -52.32
CA ILE A 448 8.65 -17.32 -52.58
C ILE A 448 7.53 -18.31 -52.98
N ASN A 449 6.26 -17.99 -52.71
CA ASN A 449 5.13 -18.90 -52.97
C ASN A 449 4.38 -18.70 -54.29
N ASN A 450 4.89 -17.87 -55.21
CA ASN A 450 4.33 -17.72 -56.55
C ASN A 450 5.39 -17.95 -57.64
N SER A 451 5.90 -19.19 -57.75
CA SER A 451 6.30 -19.71 -59.05
C SER A 451 6.37 -21.24 -59.10
N LYS A 452 5.54 -21.80 -59.98
CA LYS A 452 5.70 -23.04 -60.76
C LYS A 452 5.44 -24.38 -60.06
N ASP A 453 4.19 -24.82 -60.21
CA ASP A 453 3.90 -26.13 -60.81
C ASP A 453 4.68 -26.30 -62.13
N ASN A 454 5.43 -27.39 -62.26
CA ASN A 454 5.31 -28.35 -63.38
C ASN A 454 6.34 -29.50 -63.30
N THR A 455 5.78 -30.71 -63.34
CA THR A 455 6.25 -31.92 -64.05
C THR A 455 7.52 -32.71 -63.62
N SER A 456 7.22 -33.89 -63.06
CA SER A 456 7.61 -35.24 -63.50
C SER A 456 9.05 -35.77 -63.42
N ASP A 457 9.09 -37.02 -62.94
CA ASP A 457 9.90 -38.18 -63.37
C ASP A 457 11.22 -38.53 -62.67
N LYS A 458 11.16 -39.73 -62.05
CA LYS A 458 12.10 -40.86 -62.10
C LYS A 458 13.32 -40.93 -61.16
N LYS A 459 13.22 -41.99 -60.33
CA LYS A 459 14.13 -43.16 -60.19
C LYS A 459 15.32 -43.11 -59.19
N LEU A 460 15.19 -44.05 -58.26
CA LEU A 460 16.13 -45.11 -57.85
C LEU A 460 17.31 -44.80 -56.90
N ASN A 461 17.25 -45.56 -55.80
CA ASN A 461 18.26 -46.45 -55.22
C ASN A 461 19.13 -45.99 -54.03
N LYS A 462 18.93 -46.77 -52.93
CA LYS A 462 19.93 -47.47 -52.07
C LYS A 462 20.92 -46.56 -51.29
N LYS A 463 21.22 -46.77 -50.01
CA LYS A 463 21.30 -47.99 -49.18
C LYS A 463 21.55 -47.56 -47.71
N GLU A 464 21.07 -48.38 -46.76
CA GLU A 464 21.74 -48.89 -45.53
C GLU A 464 22.70 -47.95 -44.74
N ALA A 465 22.73 -47.85 -43.41
CA ALA A 465 22.25 -48.71 -42.33
C ALA A 465 22.26 -47.94 -40.97
N PHE A 466 21.39 -48.35 -40.05
CA PHE A 466 21.59 -48.18 -38.60
C PHE A 466 22.65 -49.17 -38.08
N PRO A 467 23.21 -48.97 -36.88
CA PRO A 467 22.61 -49.65 -35.72
C PRO A 467 22.47 -48.79 -34.46
N GLU A 468 21.50 -49.23 -33.66
CA GLU A 468 21.16 -48.84 -32.29
C GLU A 468 22.11 -49.46 -31.23
N GLU A 469 21.74 -49.20 -29.96
CA GLU A 469 22.18 -49.78 -28.66
C GLU A 469 23.21 -48.92 -27.90
N GLY A 470 23.07 -48.61 -26.61
CA GLY A 470 22.08 -48.98 -25.59
C GLY A 470 22.58 -48.56 -24.19
N LEU A 471 21.66 -48.02 -23.37
CA LEU A 471 21.52 -48.13 -21.90
C LEU A 471 22.76 -48.29 -20.96
N SER A 472 22.91 -47.31 -20.04
CA SER A 472 22.71 -47.45 -18.57
C SER A 472 23.82 -46.95 -17.60
N LYS A 473 23.32 -46.26 -16.55
CA LYS A 473 23.71 -46.25 -15.12
C LYS A 473 24.95 -45.47 -14.58
N THR A 474 24.60 -44.41 -13.83
CA THR A 474 24.98 -44.03 -12.45
C THR A 474 26.44 -43.76 -12.01
N SER A 475 26.60 -42.54 -11.48
CA SER A 475 27.24 -42.14 -10.21
C SER A 475 28.67 -41.57 -10.21
N SER A 476 28.73 -40.35 -9.64
CA SER A 476 29.67 -39.89 -8.61
C SER A 476 30.74 -38.84 -8.97
N PHE A 477 30.89 -37.92 -8.00
CA PHE A 477 32.00 -37.02 -7.69
C PHE A 477 32.18 -35.67 -8.43
N ILE A 478 31.66 -34.64 -7.73
CA ILE A 478 32.38 -33.45 -7.22
C ILE A 478 33.77 -33.22 -7.83
N LYS A 479 33.91 -32.12 -8.58
CA LYS A 479 35.14 -31.32 -8.61
C LYS A 479 34.80 -29.83 -8.57
N SER A 480 35.23 -29.25 -7.45
CA SER A 480 35.48 -27.85 -7.20
C SER A 480 36.22 -27.14 -8.34
N PHE A 481 35.82 -25.91 -8.68
CA PHE A 481 36.74 -24.89 -9.13
C PHE A 481 36.40 -23.55 -8.49
N THR A 482 37.20 -23.21 -7.49
CA THR A 482 37.44 -21.87 -6.98
C THR A 482 38.45 -21.14 -7.88
N ASN A 483 38.36 -19.80 -7.85
CA ASN A 483 39.33 -18.79 -8.28
C ASN A 483 39.28 -18.32 -9.75
N TRP A 484 38.64 -17.17 -9.96
CA TRP A 484 39.33 -16.02 -10.55
C TRP A 484 38.85 -14.70 -9.96
N PHE A 485 39.80 -13.95 -9.39
CA PHE A 485 39.78 -12.53 -9.06
C PHE A 485 40.72 -11.80 -10.05
N ARG A 486 40.47 -10.49 -10.23
CA ARG A 486 41.22 -9.41 -10.93
C ARG A 486 40.42 -8.89 -12.14
N ASP A 487 39.98 -7.63 -12.20
CA ASP A 487 40.30 -6.38 -11.48
C ASP A 487 39.05 -5.55 -11.19
#